data_AF-A0A1V6H881-F1
#
_entry.id   AF-A0A1V6H881-F1
#
_cell.length_a   1.000
_cell.length_b   1.000
_cell.length_c   1.000
_cell.angle_alpha   90.00
_cell.angle_beta   90.00
_cell.angle_gamma   90.00
#
_symmetry.space_group_name_H-M   'P 1'
#
loop_
_entity.id
_entity.type
_entity.pdbx_description
1 polymer ?
#
loop_
_entity_poly.entity_id
_entity_poly.type
_entity_poly.pdbx_seq_one_letter_code
_entity_poly.pdbx_strand_id
1 'polypeptide(L)'
;MDGRFECFTLGRAIDLDRVKEIYRLFRKHGFEIAPLRTFGQPLTDELLREKRALAAELAASPERLARVKAEAGAAIAKIPPRAKGVAGVTALPPPPRRQTQRAAL
;
A
#
# COMPACT_ATOMS: atom_id res chain seq x y z
N MET A 1 0.17 0.73 -32.23
CA MET A 1 -1.10 -0.03 -32.28
C MET A 1 -0.96 -1.16 -33.30
N ASP A 2 -1.52 -2.34 -33.03
CA ASP A 2 -1.32 -3.58 -33.84
C ASP A 2 -2.39 -3.84 -34.91
N GLY A 3 -3.36 -2.93 -35.10
CA GLY A 3 -4.41 -3.08 -36.12
C GLY A 3 -5.39 -4.22 -35.88
N ARG A 4 -5.38 -4.83 -34.69
CA ARG A 4 -6.29 -5.91 -34.27
C ARG A 4 -7.52 -5.32 -33.57
N PHE A 5 -8.71 -5.72 -34.00
CA PHE A 5 -9.99 -5.31 -33.41
C PHE A 5 -10.66 -6.53 -32.76
N GLU A 6 -10.26 -6.84 -31.52
CA GLU A 6 -10.83 -7.94 -30.75
C GLU A 6 -11.07 -7.53 -29.30
N CYS A 7 -11.92 -8.28 -28.61
CA CYS A 7 -12.28 -8.00 -27.23
C CYS A 7 -11.41 -8.79 -26.26
N PHE A 8 -10.45 -8.12 -25.61
CA PHE A 8 -9.52 -8.77 -24.68
C PHE A 8 -10.05 -8.93 -23.25
N THR A 9 -11.06 -8.14 -22.83
CA THR A 9 -11.47 -8.04 -21.41
C THR A 9 -13.00 -8.00 -21.22
N LEU A 10 -13.78 -8.72 -22.04
CA LEU A 10 -15.24 -8.78 -21.89
C LEU A 10 -15.70 -9.93 -20.99
N GLY A 11 -16.73 -9.66 -20.18
CA GLY A 11 -17.41 -10.66 -19.36
C GLY A 11 -16.93 -10.74 -17.90
N ARG A 12 -17.46 -11.72 -17.15
CA ARG A 12 -17.14 -11.94 -15.72
C ARG A 12 -15.82 -12.69 -15.51
N ALA A 13 -15.47 -13.57 -16.43
CA ALA A 13 -14.23 -14.35 -16.39
C ALA A 13 -13.22 -13.74 -17.36
N ILE A 14 -11.98 -13.56 -16.90
CA ILE A 14 -10.88 -13.07 -17.72
C ILE A 14 -9.85 -14.19 -17.82
N ASP A 15 -9.52 -14.56 -19.05
CA ASP A 15 -8.51 -15.57 -19.35
C ASP A 15 -7.10 -15.05 -19.07
N LEU A 16 -6.28 -15.83 -18.35
CA LEU A 16 -4.94 -15.42 -17.95
C LEU A 16 -3.98 -15.26 -19.14
N ASP A 17 -4.13 -16.07 -20.19
CA ASP A 17 -3.29 -15.98 -21.38
C ASP A 17 -3.61 -14.72 -22.17
N ARG A 18 -4.86 -14.25 -22.16
CA ARG A 18 -5.24 -12.93 -22.70
C ARG A 18 -4.65 -11.78 -21.91
N VAL A 19 -4.57 -11.88 -20.58
CA VAL A 19 -3.87 -10.86 -19.75
C VAL A 19 -2.38 -10.79 -20.11
N LYS A 20 -1.72 -11.94 -20.25
CA LYS A 20 -0.31 -12.00 -20.66
C LYS A 20 -0.11 -11.43 -22.08
N GLU A 21 -1.06 -11.67 -22.98
CA GLU A 21 -1.04 -11.09 -24.33
C GLU A 21 -1.10 -9.56 -24.29
N ILE A 22 -2.05 -8.98 -23.53
CA ILE A 22 -2.12 -7.54 -23.32
C ILE A 22 -0.80 -7.00 -22.77
N TYR A 23 -0.18 -7.69 -21.82
CA TYR A 23 1.12 -7.29 -21.27
C TYR A 23 2.25 -7.32 -22.31
N ARG A 24 2.26 -8.30 -23.22
CA ARG A 24 3.23 -8.32 -24.34
C ARG A 24 3.02 -7.15 -25.28
N LEU A 25 1.77 -6.84 -25.62
CA LEU A 25 1.41 -5.68 -26.45
C LEU A 25 1.83 -4.37 -25.76
N PHE A 26 1.52 -4.23 -24.48
CA PHE A 26 1.94 -3.11 -23.64
C PHE A 26 3.45 -2.86 -23.76
N ARG A 27 4.27 -3.91 -23.59
CA ARG A 27 5.73 -3.80 -23.73
C ARG A 27 6.17 -3.52 -25.18
N LYS A 28 5.55 -4.17 -26.17
CA LYS A 28 5.87 -3.99 -27.59
C LYS A 28 5.71 -2.54 -28.05
N HIS A 29 4.72 -1.83 -27.51
CA HIS A 29 4.43 -0.44 -27.87
C HIS A 29 5.10 0.58 -26.93
N GLY A 30 6.03 0.13 -26.06
CA GLY A 30 6.81 1.03 -25.19
C GLY A 30 6.00 1.71 -24.09
N PHE A 31 4.87 1.13 -23.69
CA PHE A 31 4.13 1.64 -22.54
C PHE A 31 4.85 1.32 -21.23
N GLU A 32 4.71 2.23 -20.27
CA GLU A 32 5.28 2.11 -18.93
C GLU A 32 4.19 2.27 -17.87
N ILE A 33 4.39 1.63 -16.71
CA ILE A 33 3.47 1.76 -15.58
C ILE A 33 3.76 3.11 -14.93
N ALA A 34 2.70 3.87 -14.65
CA ALA A 34 2.84 5.16 -13.99
C ALA A 34 3.56 5.02 -12.63
N PRO A 35 4.48 5.94 -12.30
CA PRO A 35 5.17 5.92 -11.02
C PRO A 35 4.18 6.14 -9.87
N LEU A 36 4.48 5.56 -8.71
CA LEU A 36 3.69 5.76 -7.49
C LEU A 36 3.72 7.23 -7.07
N ARG A 37 2.60 7.71 -6.53
CA ARG A 37 2.45 9.09 -6.06
C ARG A 37 1.85 9.12 -4.66
N THR A 38 2.33 10.03 -3.83
CA THR A 38 1.82 10.31 -2.49
C THR A 38 1.33 11.76 -2.44
N PHE A 39 0.05 11.97 -2.09
CA PHE A 39 -0.59 13.30 -2.07
C PHE A 39 -0.34 14.12 -3.36
N GLY A 40 -0.34 13.45 -4.52
CA GLY A 40 -0.08 14.05 -5.85
C GLY A 40 1.39 14.18 -6.24
N GLN A 41 2.32 14.02 -5.30
CA GLN A 41 3.76 14.11 -5.55
C GLN A 41 4.34 12.75 -5.95
N PRO A 42 5.33 12.69 -6.88
CA PRO A 42 6.04 11.45 -7.20
C PRO A 42 6.71 10.85 -5.96
N LEU A 43 6.64 9.52 -5.85
CA LEU A 43 7.44 8.76 -4.89
C LEU A 43 8.85 8.58 -5.46
N THR A 44 9.81 9.35 -4.93
CA THR A 44 11.21 9.30 -5.37
C THR A 44 12.05 8.31 -4.55
N ASP A 45 13.18 7.90 -5.11
CA ASP A 45 14.13 7.03 -4.41
C ASP A 45 14.77 7.73 -3.20
N GLU A 46 14.99 9.04 -3.26
CA GLU A 46 15.45 9.87 -2.13
C GLU A 46 14.45 9.79 -0.97
N LEU A 47 13.17 9.96 -1.27
CA LEU A 47 12.11 9.89 -0.27
C LEU A 47 12.03 8.49 0.34
N LEU A 48 12.15 7.45 -0.50
CA LEU A 48 12.20 6.07 -0.02
C LEU A 48 13.41 5.81 0.88
N ARG A 49 14.59 6.29 0.52
CA ARG A 49 15.82 6.17 1.33
C ARG A 49 15.67 6.86 2.67
N GLU A 50 15.17 8.10 2.68
CA GLU A 50 14.92 8.86 3.91
C GLU A 50 13.95 8.13 4.84
N LYS A 51 12.82 7.65 4.32
CA LYS A 51 11.82 6.93 5.15
C LYS A 51 12.34 5.59 5.65
N ARG A 52 13.17 4.88 4.86
CA ARG A 52 13.83 3.64 5.31
C ARG A 52 14.83 3.89 6.42
N ALA A 53 15.67 4.92 6.30
CA ALA A 53 16.62 5.29 7.36
C ALA A 53 15.90 5.64 8.66
N LEU A 54 14.86 6.48 8.58
CA LEU A 54 14.03 6.83 9.73
C LEU A 54 13.37 5.60 10.36
N ALA A 55 12.85 4.68 9.54
CA ALA A 55 12.27 3.43 10.04
C ALA A 55 13.29 2.57 10.78
N ALA A 56 14.52 2.47 10.28
CA ALA A 56 15.60 1.74 10.93
C ALA A 56 15.99 2.38 12.28
N GLU A 57 16.14 3.70 12.34
CA GLU A 57 16.41 4.42 13.59
C GLU A 57 15.33 4.20 14.66
N LEU A 58 14.06 4.29 14.25
CA LEU A 58 12.93 4.11 15.15
C LEU A 58 12.77 2.65 15.58
N ALA A 59 13.12 1.69 14.73
CA ALA A 59 13.15 0.27 15.09
C ALA A 59 14.25 -0.03 16.12
N ALA A 60 15.40 0.64 16.04
CA ALA A 60 16.49 0.49 17.00
C ALA A 60 16.18 1.11 18.37
N SER A 61 15.24 2.05 18.46
CA SER A 61 14.92 2.80 19.69
C SER A 61 13.42 2.76 20.02
N PRO A 62 12.96 1.74 20.78
CA PRO A 62 11.55 1.59 21.15
C PRO A 62 10.96 2.82 21.87
N GLU A 63 11.75 3.47 22.73
CA GLU A 63 11.32 4.66 23.47
C GLU A 63 11.07 5.85 22.55
N ARG A 64 11.98 6.10 21.60
CA ARG A 64 11.84 7.17 20.59
C ARG A 64 10.61 6.91 19.72
N LEU A 65 10.40 5.66 19.32
CA LEU A 65 9.19 5.27 18.58
C LEU A 65 7.92 5.52 19.38
N ALA A 66 7.89 5.16 20.67
CA ALA A 66 6.74 5.41 21.54
C ALA A 66 6.45 6.91 21.66
N ARG A 67 7.48 7.74 21.85
CA ARG A 67 7.33 9.20 21.91
C ARG A 67 6.79 9.78 20.60
N VAL A 68 7.41 9.45 19.47
CA VAL A 68 6.98 9.94 18.14
C VAL A 68 5.54 9.53 17.84
N LYS A 69 5.13 8.30 18.21
CA LYS A 69 3.74 7.85 18.07
C LYS A 69 2.78 8.65 18.94
N ALA A 70 3.13 8.93 20.19
CA ALA A 70 2.30 9.73 21.10
C ALA A 70 2.13 11.17 20.58
N GLU A 71 3.21 11.80 20.12
CA GLU A 71 3.20 13.14 19.52
C GLU A 71 2.32 13.18 18.26
N ALA A 72 2.51 12.21 17.35
CA ALA A 72 1.71 12.12 16.13
C ALA A 72 0.22 11.88 16.45
N GLY A 73 -0.09 11.03 17.42
CA GLY A 73 -1.46 10.79 17.90
C GLY A 73 -2.11 12.06 18.44
N ALA A 74 -1.38 12.82 19.26
CA ALA A 74 -1.85 14.10 19.79
C ALA A 74 -2.04 15.15 18.69
N ALA A 75 -1.18 15.17 17.65
CA ALA A 75 -1.35 16.05 16.51
C ALA A 75 -2.59 15.69 15.68
N ILE A 76 -2.80 14.39 15.40
CA ILE A 76 -3.98 13.90 14.67
C ILE A 76 -5.27 14.21 15.42
N ALA A 77 -5.29 14.06 16.75
CA ALA A 77 -6.46 14.37 17.58
C ALA A 77 -6.90 15.84 17.51
N LYS A 78 -5.99 16.76 17.17
CA LYS A 78 -6.30 18.20 16.97
C LYS A 78 -6.89 18.50 15.59
N ILE A 79 -6.73 17.59 14.62
CA ILE A 79 -7.27 17.79 13.28
C ILE A 79 -8.79 17.63 13.36
N PRO A 80 -9.58 18.66 13.03
CA PRO A 80 -11.03 18.52 13.06
C PRO A 80 -11.43 17.43 12.05
N PRO A 81 -12.44 16.60 12.36
CA PRO A 81 -12.92 15.59 11.43
C PRO A 81 -13.40 16.28 10.15
N ARG A 82 -12.57 16.28 9.11
CA ARG A 82 -12.98 16.71 7.77
C ARG A 82 -13.84 15.59 7.19
N ALA A 83 -15.15 15.83 7.14
CA ALA A 83 -16.13 14.97 6.49
C ALA A 83 -15.61 14.53 5.10
N LYS A 84 -15.58 13.23 4.79
CA LYS A 84 -16.74 12.41 4.42
C LYS A 84 -16.53 10.95 4.88
N GLY A 85 -17.36 10.48 5.81
CA GLY A 85 -17.72 9.06 5.96
C GLY A 85 -16.74 8.06 6.58
N VAL A 86 -15.50 8.42 6.93
CA VAL A 86 -14.61 7.50 7.66
C VAL A 86 -14.70 7.80 9.16
N ALA A 87 -15.69 7.22 9.81
CA ALA A 87 -15.72 7.14 11.27
C ALA A 87 -14.58 6.23 11.74
N GLY A 88 -13.63 6.78 12.49
CA GLY A 88 -12.78 6.03 13.42
C GLY A 88 -12.04 4.81 12.86
N VAL A 89 -10.93 5.03 12.13
CA VAL A 89 -9.81 4.09 12.21
C VAL A 89 -8.90 4.54 13.36
N THR A 90 -9.47 4.55 14.56
CA THR A 90 -8.72 4.69 15.80
C THR A 90 -8.53 3.27 16.32
N ALA A 91 -7.28 2.79 16.27
CA ALA A 91 -6.83 1.51 16.82
C ALA A 91 -7.52 0.25 16.25
N LEU A 92 -6.93 -0.36 15.21
CA LEU A 92 -7.11 -1.80 15.03
C LEU A 92 -6.37 -2.49 16.19
N PRO A 93 -7.05 -3.13 17.16
CA PRO A 93 -6.35 -3.90 18.18
C PRO A 93 -5.50 -4.99 17.51
N PRO A 94 -4.30 -5.30 18.03
CA PRO A 94 -3.48 -6.36 17.46
C PRO A 94 -4.31 -7.67 17.44
N PRO A 95 -4.26 -8.44 16.34
CA PRO A 95 -5.06 -9.66 16.24
C PRO A 95 -4.69 -10.61 17.40
N PRO A 96 -5.66 -11.33 17.98
CA PRO A 96 -5.37 -12.27 19.05
C PRO A 96 -4.38 -13.32 18.54
N ARG A 97 -3.27 -13.50 19.29
CA ARG A 97 -2.33 -14.59 19.03
C ARG A 97 -3.11 -15.91 19.12
N ARG A 98 -3.26 -16.63 18.00
CA ARG A 98 -3.79 -17.99 18.03
C ARG A 98 -2.91 -18.81 18.96
N GLN A 99 -3.43 -19.14 20.14
CA GLN A 99 -2.89 -20.22 20.92
C GLN A 99 -3.15 -21.49 20.11
N THR A 100 -2.15 -22.00 19.42
CA THR A 100 -2.15 -23.37 18.96
C THR A 100 -2.26 -24.24 20.20
N GLN A 101 -3.47 -24.73 20.49
CA GLN A 101 -3.62 -25.83 21.42
C GLN A 101 -2.83 -27.00 20.82
N ARG A 102 -1.69 -27.32 21.43
CA ARG A 102 -1.04 -28.60 21.26
C ARG A 102 -2.05 -29.64 21.73
N ALA A 103 -2.61 -30.39 20.78
CA ALA A 103 -3.24 -31.66 21.09
C ALA A 103 -2.16 -32.54 21.74
N ALA A 104 -2.29 -32.78 23.04
CA ALA A 104 -1.58 -33.86 23.71
C ALA A 104 -2.22 -35.17 23.24
N LEU A 105 -1.38 -36.10 22.77
CA LEU A 105 -1.72 -37.51 22.59
C LEU A 105 -2.03 -38.16 23.94
#